data_AF-A0AAV1ZT97-F1
#
_entry.id   AF-A0AAV1ZT97-F1
#
_cell.length_a   1.000
_cell.length_b   1.000
_cell.length_c   1.000
_cell.angle_alpha   90.00
_cell.angle_beta   90.00
_cell.angle_gamma   90.00
#
_symmetry.space_group_name_H-M   'P 1'
#
loop_
_entity.id
_entity.type
_entity.pdbx_description
1 polymer ?
#
loop_
_entity_poly.entity_id
_entity_poly.type
_entity_poly.pdbx_seq_one_letter_code
_entity_poly.pdbx_strand_id
1 'polypeptide(L)'
;MIKEFQKITAVHDCNSSESVACRTEFENLKKYQQRYQYSSDNNTLTEMCRKQLLAINCVNSFAEECLPEDEQNIFKTLIEGSDKFFDYFCIENSSLRKEYLKHAECIRTVSSQLDECTEDYVKSQKMLDSHSDPSTLKQRTCCIYFENIRCSSNATREACGEEASKLVKQLWRLLGGSYLNELCEPYLDYDSESCTPTSKSMRFRAGANIISVLFPFLYSAASRYLKFDG
;
A
#
# COMPACT_ATOMS: atom_id res chain seq x y z
N MET A 1 -25.12 -39.20 5.95
CA MET A 1 -25.74 -38.07 6.67
C MET A 1 -24.74 -36.92 6.84
N ILE A 2 -24.27 -36.31 5.75
CA ILE A 2 -23.59 -35.01 5.79
C ILE A 2 -23.98 -34.26 4.50
N LYS A 3 -25.28 -33.99 4.37
CA LYS A 3 -25.87 -33.19 3.29
C LYS A 3 -26.80 -32.10 3.86
N GLU A 4 -26.65 -31.74 5.13
CA GLU A 4 -27.64 -30.92 5.84
C GLU A 4 -27.03 -29.86 6.76
N PHE A 5 -26.02 -29.13 6.29
CA PHE A 5 -25.66 -27.83 6.89
C PHE A 5 -25.47 -26.72 5.84
N GLN A 6 -26.12 -26.86 4.69
CA GLN A 6 -26.39 -25.76 3.77
C GLN A 6 -27.79 -25.21 4.04
N LYS A 7 -27.96 -24.43 5.12
CA LYS A 7 -28.96 -23.35 5.19
C LYS A 7 -28.87 -22.58 6.51
N ILE A 8 -28.85 -21.25 6.36
CA ILE A 8 -29.03 -20.19 7.36
C ILE A 8 -27.73 -19.75 8.06
N THR A 9 -26.84 -19.12 7.31
CA THR A 9 -26.70 -17.64 7.23
C THR A 9 -26.22 -17.36 5.80
N ALA A 10 -26.56 -16.20 5.23
CA ALA A 10 -26.15 -15.85 3.87
C ALA A 10 -24.62 -15.75 3.81
N VAL A 11 -23.95 -16.85 3.44
CA VAL A 11 -22.53 -16.83 3.07
C VAL A 11 -22.48 -16.02 1.80
N HIS A 12 -21.93 -14.81 1.86
CA HIS A 12 -21.71 -13.98 0.68
C HIS A 12 -20.92 -14.81 -0.35
N ASP A 13 -21.41 -14.86 -1.59
CA ASP A 13 -20.66 -15.51 -2.65
C ASP A 13 -19.43 -14.66 -2.95
N CYS A 14 -18.24 -15.14 -2.60
CA CYS A 14 -16.97 -14.45 -2.86
C CYS A 14 -16.64 -14.30 -4.36
N ASN A 15 -17.46 -14.91 -5.23
CA ASN A 15 -17.47 -14.73 -6.68
C ASN A 15 -18.73 -14.01 -7.18
N SER A 16 -19.51 -13.41 -6.28
CA SER A 16 -20.69 -12.61 -6.60
C SER A 16 -20.36 -11.47 -7.57
N SER A 17 -21.40 -10.94 -8.21
CA SER A 17 -21.29 -9.69 -8.97
C SER A 17 -20.78 -8.53 -8.12
N GLU A 18 -21.07 -8.50 -6.81
CA GLU A 18 -20.58 -7.47 -5.89
C GLU A 18 -19.07 -7.61 -5.65
N SER A 19 -18.57 -8.82 -5.43
CA SER A 19 -17.14 -9.11 -5.35
C SER A 19 -16.39 -8.81 -6.66
N VAL A 20 -17.00 -9.06 -7.83
CA VAL A 20 -16.45 -8.66 -9.15
C VAL A 20 -16.40 -7.13 -9.30
N ALA A 21 -17.46 -6.44 -8.91
CA ALA A 21 -17.51 -4.97 -8.91
C ALA A 21 -16.43 -4.39 -7.99
N CYS A 22 -16.21 -5.01 -6.83
CA CYS A 22 -15.14 -4.66 -5.90
C CYS A 22 -13.76 -4.64 -6.56
N ARG A 23 -13.41 -5.74 -7.23
CA ARG A 23 -12.15 -5.88 -7.98
C ARG A 23 -12.02 -4.81 -9.06
N THR A 24 -13.12 -4.52 -9.75
CA THR A 24 -13.16 -3.50 -10.81
C THR A 24 -12.92 -2.10 -10.26
N GLU A 25 -13.55 -1.73 -9.14
CA GLU A 25 -13.32 -0.43 -8.49
C GLU A 25 -11.88 -0.30 -7.98
N PHE A 26 -11.29 -1.39 -7.48
CA PHE A 26 -9.90 -1.41 -7.06
C PHE A 26 -8.94 -1.15 -8.24
N GLU A 27 -9.17 -1.80 -9.38
CA GLU A 27 -8.39 -1.56 -10.61
C GLU A 27 -8.57 -0.13 -11.16
N ASN A 28 -9.76 0.44 -11.04
CA ASN A 28 -10.02 1.83 -11.43
C ASN A 28 -9.32 2.82 -10.51
N LEU A 29 -9.35 2.61 -9.19
CA LEU A 29 -8.60 3.38 -8.21
C LEU A 29 -7.11 3.37 -8.55
N LYS A 30 -6.57 2.19 -8.82
CA LYS A 30 -5.16 1.97 -9.16
C LYS A 30 -4.74 2.79 -10.38
N LYS A 31 -5.51 2.74 -11.47
CA LYS A 31 -5.27 3.58 -12.66
C LYS A 31 -5.35 5.08 -12.36
N TYR A 32 -6.27 5.47 -11.47
CA TYR A 32 -6.41 6.87 -11.06
C TYR A 32 -5.20 7.33 -10.24
N GLN A 33 -4.75 6.53 -9.27
CA GLN A 33 -3.58 6.81 -8.44
C GLN A 33 -2.30 6.93 -9.27
N GLN A 34 -2.07 6.03 -10.23
CA GLN A 34 -0.91 6.12 -11.12
C GLN A 34 -0.77 7.47 -11.81
N ARG A 35 -1.89 8.15 -12.06
CA ARG A 35 -1.90 9.47 -12.70
C ARG A 35 -1.86 10.62 -11.70
N TYR A 36 -2.42 10.44 -10.51
CA TYR A 36 -2.77 11.55 -9.61
C TYR A 36 -2.24 11.45 -8.18
N GLN A 37 -1.43 10.44 -7.84
CA GLN A 37 -0.92 10.21 -6.48
C GLN A 37 -0.10 11.37 -5.89
N TYR A 38 0.53 12.21 -6.73
CA TYR A 38 1.27 13.40 -6.32
C TYR A 38 0.54 14.71 -6.69
N SER A 39 -0.79 14.67 -6.80
CA SER A 39 -1.56 15.84 -7.22
C SER A 39 -1.54 16.94 -6.15
N SER A 40 -1.20 18.15 -6.58
CA SER A 40 -1.33 19.37 -5.78
C SER A 40 -2.72 20.02 -5.89
N ASP A 41 -3.63 19.43 -6.68
CA ASP A 41 -4.97 19.95 -6.91
C ASP A 41 -5.98 19.36 -5.90
N ASN A 42 -6.67 20.23 -5.18
CA ASN A 42 -7.59 19.83 -4.12
C ASN A 42 -8.80 19.01 -4.63
N ASN A 43 -9.34 19.32 -5.82
CA ASN A 43 -10.47 18.58 -6.37
C ASN A 43 -10.05 17.17 -6.79
N THR A 44 -8.85 17.04 -7.34
CA THR A 44 -8.22 15.77 -7.69
C THR A 44 -7.99 14.92 -6.44
N LEU A 45 -7.51 15.51 -5.34
CA LEU A 45 -7.39 14.82 -4.06
C LEU A 45 -8.74 14.39 -3.49
N THR A 46 -9.79 15.21 -3.64
CA THR A 46 -11.15 14.84 -3.21
C THR A 46 -11.66 13.64 -3.99
N GLU A 47 -11.49 13.60 -5.31
CA GLU A 47 -11.89 12.44 -6.12
C GLU A 47 -11.03 11.21 -5.82
N MET A 48 -9.72 11.37 -5.59
CA MET A 48 -8.84 10.29 -5.11
C MET A 48 -9.38 9.70 -3.81
N CYS A 49 -9.67 10.55 -2.83
CA CYS A 49 -10.21 10.15 -1.54
C CYS A 49 -11.55 9.42 -1.66
N ARG A 50 -12.46 9.91 -2.50
CA ARG A 50 -13.74 9.25 -2.75
C ARG A 50 -13.53 7.83 -3.29
N LYS A 51 -12.70 7.66 -4.32
CA LYS A 51 -12.41 6.32 -4.90
C LYS A 51 -11.73 5.41 -3.89
N GLN A 52 -10.83 5.97 -3.10
CA GLN A 52 -10.05 5.23 -2.14
C GLN A 52 -10.88 4.69 -0.98
N LEU A 53 -11.71 5.53 -0.37
CA LEU A 53 -12.57 5.13 0.74
C LEU A 53 -13.59 4.08 0.27
N LEU A 54 -14.10 4.18 -0.96
CA LEU A 54 -14.93 3.14 -1.57
C LEU A 54 -14.18 1.80 -1.69
N ALA A 55 -12.93 1.83 -2.17
CA ALA A 55 -12.12 0.63 -2.30
C ALA A 55 -11.79 0.00 -0.94
N ILE A 56 -11.46 0.80 0.07
CA ILE A 56 -11.21 0.34 1.44
C ILE A 56 -12.43 -0.38 2.00
N ASN A 57 -13.60 0.26 1.95
CA ASN A 57 -14.85 -0.34 2.43
C ASN A 57 -15.14 -1.66 1.74
N CYS A 58 -14.88 -1.71 0.44
CA CYS A 58 -15.11 -2.90 -0.35
C CYS A 58 -14.18 -4.07 0.04
N VAL A 59 -12.88 -3.78 0.20
CA VAL A 59 -11.91 -4.79 0.62
C VAL A 59 -12.16 -5.24 2.06
N ASN A 60 -12.53 -4.34 2.97
CA ASN A 60 -12.87 -4.68 4.35
C ASN A 60 -14.09 -5.62 4.41
N SER A 61 -15.15 -5.29 3.68
CA SER A 61 -16.36 -6.14 3.61
C SER A 61 -16.03 -7.52 3.04
N PHE A 62 -15.26 -7.56 1.95
CA PHE A 62 -14.78 -8.83 1.40
C PHE A 62 -13.95 -9.62 2.42
N ALA A 63 -13.05 -8.96 3.16
CA ALA A 63 -12.21 -9.62 4.14
C ALA A 63 -13.04 -10.26 5.25
N GLU A 64 -14.02 -9.54 5.78
CA GLU A 64 -14.93 -10.01 6.83
C GLU A 64 -15.80 -11.20 6.38
N GLU A 65 -16.21 -11.21 5.12
CA GLU A 65 -17.15 -12.20 4.60
C GLU A 65 -16.47 -13.43 3.99
N CYS A 66 -15.25 -13.27 3.45
CA CYS A 66 -14.59 -14.29 2.63
C CYS A 66 -13.33 -14.89 3.24
N LEU A 67 -12.73 -14.27 4.27
CA LEU A 67 -11.54 -14.82 4.92
C LEU A 67 -11.91 -15.67 6.14
N PRO A 68 -11.16 -16.76 6.40
CA PRO A 68 -11.12 -17.41 7.70
C PRO A 68 -10.84 -16.42 8.86
N GLU A 69 -11.39 -16.69 10.05
CA GLU A 69 -11.33 -15.80 11.22
C GLU A 69 -9.89 -15.42 11.63
N ASP A 70 -8.95 -16.35 11.53
CA ASP A 70 -7.53 -16.13 11.79
C ASP A 70 -6.89 -15.19 10.75
N GLU A 71 -7.28 -15.32 9.49
CA GLU A 71 -6.81 -14.47 8.40
C GLU A 71 -7.43 -13.06 8.44
N GLN A 72 -8.67 -12.92 8.92
CA GLN A 72 -9.32 -11.60 9.12
C GLN A 72 -8.53 -10.71 10.07
N ASN A 73 -8.07 -11.27 11.20
CA ASN A 73 -7.30 -10.52 12.19
C ASN A 73 -5.93 -10.09 11.64
N ILE A 74 -5.28 -10.95 10.86
CA ILE A 74 -4.03 -10.63 10.16
C ILE A 74 -4.29 -9.53 9.14
N PHE A 75 -5.32 -9.65 8.31
CA PHE A 75 -5.71 -8.66 7.33
C PHE A 75 -5.92 -7.28 7.97
N LYS A 76 -6.76 -7.22 9.01
CA LYS A 76 -7.05 -5.99 9.76
C LYS A 76 -5.78 -5.33 10.30
N THR A 77 -4.88 -6.13 10.89
CA THR A 77 -3.60 -5.65 11.42
C THR A 77 -2.72 -5.05 10.32
N LEU A 78 -2.66 -5.71 9.15
CA LEU A 78 -1.83 -5.28 8.03
C LEU A 78 -2.31 -3.96 7.40
N ILE A 79 -3.62 -3.73 7.36
CA ILE A 79 -4.18 -2.54 6.68
C ILE A 79 -4.48 -1.37 7.62
N GLU A 80 -4.47 -1.57 8.94
CA GLU A 80 -4.92 -0.57 9.93
C GLU A 80 -4.24 0.81 9.78
N GLY A 81 -2.93 0.84 9.52
CA GLY A 81 -2.21 2.11 9.32
C GLY A 81 -2.69 2.88 8.09
N SER A 82 -2.86 2.14 7.00
CA SER A 82 -3.34 2.61 5.71
C SER A 82 -4.80 3.10 5.77
N ASP A 83 -5.65 2.39 6.52
CA ASP A 83 -7.05 2.74 6.77
C ASP A 83 -7.16 4.06 7.55
N LYS A 84 -6.51 4.12 8.72
CA LYS A 84 -6.47 5.33 9.56
C LYS A 84 -5.85 6.52 8.86
N PHE A 85 -4.82 6.30 8.04
CA PHE A 85 -4.21 7.35 7.23
C PHE A 85 -5.25 8.01 6.33
N PHE A 86 -6.03 7.21 5.59
CA PHE A 86 -7.01 7.76 4.68
C PHE A 86 -8.23 8.36 5.36
N ASP A 87 -8.71 7.74 6.44
CA ASP A 87 -9.76 8.34 7.26
C ASP A 87 -9.39 9.75 7.70
N TYR A 88 -8.12 9.97 8.09
CA TYR A 88 -7.66 11.29 8.50
C TYR A 88 -7.32 12.23 7.33
N PHE A 89 -6.59 11.74 6.34
CA PHE A 89 -6.15 12.52 5.18
C PHE A 89 -7.34 12.98 4.33
N CYS A 90 -8.37 12.16 4.21
CA CYS A 90 -9.52 12.43 3.35
C CYS A 90 -10.60 13.32 3.97
N ILE A 91 -10.53 13.61 5.28
CA ILE A 91 -11.30 14.69 5.87
C ILE A 91 -10.91 16.00 5.19
N GLU A 92 -11.89 16.68 4.58
CA GLU A 92 -11.66 17.99 4.00
C GLU A 92 -11.05 18.93 5.02
N ASN A 93 -10.01 19.67 4.63
CA ASN A 93 -9.32 20.63 5.49
C ASN A 93 -8.64 20.04 6.74
N SER A 94 -8.40 18.73 6.81
CA SER A 94 -7.58 18.11 7.88
C SER A 94 -6.17 18.73 7.92
N SER A 95 -5.54 18.72 9.10
CA SER A 95 -4.20 19.32 9.23
C SER A 95 -3.17 18.62 8.35
N LEU A 96 -3.27 17.30 8.21
CA LEU A 96 -2.37 16.51 7.36
C LEU A 96 -2.56 16.84 5.88
N ARG A 97 -3.80 16.97 5.40
CA ARG A 97 -4.07 17.35 4.01
C ARG A 97 -3.60 18.76 3.69
N LYS A 98 -3.81 19.71 4.62
CA LYS A 98 -3.29 21.08 4.49
C LYS A 98 -1.78 21.13 4.45
N GLU A 99 -1.11 20.37 5.32
CA GLU A 99 0.35 20.29 5.31
C GLU A 99 0.86 19.64 4.02
N TYR A 100 0.20 18.58 3.53
CA TYR A 100 0.52 18.00 2.23
C TYR A 100 0.42 19.01 1.10
N LEU A 101 -0.70 19.73 1.00
CA LEU A 101 -0.95 20.70 -0.06
C LEU A 101 0.08 21.84 -0.08
N LYS A 102 0.65 22.21 1.08
CA LYS A 102 1.72 23.21 1.18
C LYS A 102 3.00 22.80 0.43
N HIS A 103 3.29 21.49 0.34
CA HIS A 103 4.50 20.96 -0.29
C HIS A 103 4.22 20.24 -1.62
N ALA A 104 2.95 19.94 -1.92
CA ALA A 104 2.54 19.07 -3.01
C ALA A 104 3.02 19.55 -4.39
N GLU A 105 3.03 20.86 -4.64
CA GLU A 105 3.49 21.40 -5.93
C GLU A 105 4.96 21.08 -6.19
N CYS A 106 5.83 21.19 -5.17
CA CYS A 106 7.23 20.82 -5.30
C CYS A 106 7.41 19.30 -5.34
N ILE A 107 6.74 18.56 -4.44
CA ILE A 107 6.81 17.09 -4.39
C ILE A 107 6.44 16.48 -5.76
N ARG A 108 5.47 17.06 -6.47
CA ARG A 108 5.10 16.65 -7.82
C ARG A 108 6.26 16.73 -8.83
N THR A 109 7.23 17.63 -8.63
CA THR A 109 8.39 17.76 -9.52
C THR A 109 9.42 16.64 -9.33
N VAL A 110 9.38 15.94 -8.19
CA VAL A 110 10.23 14.77 -7.88
C VAL A 110 9.49 13.44 -7.97
N SER A 111 8.32 13.42 -8.62
CA SER A 111 7.48 12.21 -8.69
C SER A 111 8.21 11.00 -9.25
N SER A 112 9.08 11.19 -10.26
CA SER A 112 9.83 10.09 -10.86
C SER A 112 10.83 9.47 -9.88
N GLN A 113 11.51 10.27 -9.07
CA GLN A 113 12.45 9.78 -8.06
C GLN A 113 11.71 9.03 -6.95
N LEU A 114 10.53 9.53 -6.56
CA LEU A 114 9.68 8.85 -5.59
C LEU A 114 9.15 7.51 -6.14
N ASP A 115 8.79 7.45 -7.42
CA ASP A 115 8.38 6.21 -8.08
C ASP A 115 9.54 5.20 -8.15
N GLU A 116 10.79 5.65 -8.35
CA GLU A 116 11.98 4.79 -8.29
C GLU A 116 12.22 4.24 -6.87
N CYS A 117 12.11 5.09 -5.84
CA CYS A 117 12.30 4.68 -4.44
C CYS A 117 11.32 3.60 -3.97
N THR A 118 10.16 3.53 -4.62
CA THR A 118 9.02 2.70 -4.19
C THR A 118 8.91 1.41 -5.00
N GLU A 119 9.67 1.27 -6.09
CA GLU A 119 9.59 0.13 -6.99
C GLU A 119 9.87 -1.20 -6.27
N ASP A 120 10.95 -1.26 -5.49
CA ASP A 120 11.33 -2.46 -4.75
C ASP A 120 10.41 -2.74 -3.57
N TYR A 121 9.83 -1.70 -2.96
CA TYR A 121 8.80 -1.84 -1.95
C TYR A 121 7.56 -2.54 -2.52
N VAL A 122 7.05 -2.07 -3.65
CA VAL A 122 5.92 -2.68 -4.36
C VAL A 122 6.22 -4.12 -4.79
N LYS A 123 7.44 -4.39 -5.28
CA LYS A 123 7.85 -5.76 -5.61
C LYS A 123 7.89 -6.65 -4.38
N SER A 124 8.44 -6.18 -3.27
CA SER A 124 8.60 -6.96 -2.03
C SER A 124 7.27 -7.45 -1.48
N GLN A 125 6.20 -6.67 -1.65
CA GLN A 125 4.86 -7.05 -1.20
C GLN A 125 4.21 -8.13 -2.05
N LYS A 126 4.67 -8.29 -3.31
CA LYS A 126 4.30 -9.42 -4.18
C LYS A 126 5.15 -10.67 -3.91
N MET A 127 6.30 -10.51 -3.26
CA MET A 127 7.23 -11.62 -2.97
C MET A 127 6.84 -12.44 -1.73
N LEU A 128 5.72 -12.12 -1.08
CA LEU A 128 5.19 -12.87 0.06
C LEU A 128 4.71 -14.29 -0.34
N ASP A 129 4.80 -14.64 -1.63
CA ASP A 129 4.51 -15.96 -2.20
C ASP A 129 5.76 -16.88 -2.31
N SER A 130 6.94 -16.45 -1.84
CA SER A 130 8.16 -17.26 -1.93
C SER A 130 8.28 -18.28 -0.79
N HIS A 131 8.88 -19.44 -1.07
CA HIS A 131 9.26 -20.47 -0.09
C HIS A 131 10.43 -20.03 0.82
N SER A 132 10.54 -18.74 1.10
CA SER A 132 11.60 -18.18 1.93
C SER A 132 11.31 -18.45 3.39
N ASP A 133 12.37 -18.64 4.18
CA ASP A 133 12.24 -18.71 5.62
C ASP A 133 11.59 -17.42 6.17
N PRO A 134 10.59 -17.53 7.08
CA PRO A 134 9.87 -16.37 7.60
C PRO A 134 10.75 -15.28 8.21
N SER A 135 11.88 -15.63 8.83
CA SER A 135 12.79 -14.63 9.41
C SER A 135 13.53 -13.83 8.33
N THR A 136 13.92 -14.50 7.25
CA THR A 136 14.56 -13.86 6.08
C THR A 136 13.57 -12.95 5.35
N LEU A 137 12.31 -13.38 5.24
CA LEU A 137 11.25 -12.59 4.64
C LEU A 137 10.95 -11.33 5.45
N LYS A 138 10.80 -11.45 6.77
CA LYS A 138 10.62 -10.31 7.69
C LYS A 138 11.76 -9.31 7.57
N GLN A 139 13.01 -9.79 7.65
CA GLN A 139 14.19 -8.94 7.51
C GLN A 139 14.17 -8.18 6.19
N ARG A 140 13.94 -8.87 5.06
CA ARG A 140 13.88 -8.23 3.74
C ARG A 140 12.79 -7.18 3.65
N THR A 141 11.56 -7.50 4.06
CA THR A 141 10.43 -6.57 4.03
C THR A 141 10.74 -5.32 4.84
N CYS A 142 11.32 -5.47 6.03
CA CYS A 142 11.67 -4.34 6.88
C CYS A 142 12.82 -3.48 6.35
N CYS A 143 13.83 -4.12 5.73
CA CYS A 143 14.91 -3.43 5.02
C CYS A 143 14.34 -2.52 3.91
N ILE A 144 13.48 -3.08 3.06
CA ILE A 144 12.89 -2.38 1.92
C ILE A 144 11.94 -1.28 2.38
N TYR A 145 11.18 -1.49 3.47
CA TYR A 145 10.30 -0.47 4.05
C TYR A 145 11.08 0.79 4.47
N PHE A 146 12.17 0.64 5.21
CA PHE A 146 12.98 1.80 5.62
C PHE A 146 13.80 2.39 4.50
N GLU A 147 14.25 1.57 3.54
CA GLU A 147 14.94 2.10 2.37
C GLU A 147 14.03 3.00 1.53
N ASN A 148 12.78 2.58 1.33
CA ASN A 148 11.78 3.41 0.66
C ASN A 148 11.58 4.75 1.38
N ILE A 149 11.44 4.74 2.71
CA ILE A 149 11.31 5.97 3.51
C ILE A 149 12.53 6.87 3.34
N ARG A 150 13.73 6.29 3.44
CA ARG A 150 14.99 7.02 3.37
C ARG A 150 15.20 7.63 1.99
N CYS A 151 15.09 6.83 0.93
CA CYS A 151 15.19 7.25 -0.47
C CYS A 151 14.18 8.38 -0.77
N SER A 152 12.89 8.16 -0.48
CA SER A 152 11.83 9.14 -0.74
C SER A 152 12.10 10.46 -0.03
N SER A 153 12.53 10.39 1.22
CA SER A 153 12.78 11.59 2.02
C SER A 153 14.04 12.34 1.60
N ASN A 154 15.10 11.64 1.17
CA ASN A 154 16.32 12.26 0.69
C ASN A 154 16.08 12.96 -0.65
N ALA A 155 15.43 12.30 -1.60
CA ALA A 155 15.03 12.89 -2.87
C ALA A 155 14.17 14.14 -2.67
N THR A 156 13.21 14.07 -1.74
CA THR A 156 12.37 15.23 -1.40
C THR A 156 13.17 16.34 -0.71
N ARG A 157 14.12 16.01 0.19
CA ARG A 157 14.96 17.02 0.87
C ARG A 157 15.80 17.80 -0.13
N GLU A 158 16.43 17.10 -1.07
CA GLU A 158 17.32 17.68 -2.07
C GLU A 158 16.60 18.67 -2.99
N ALA A 159 15.35 18.40 -3.36
CA ALA A 159 14.59 19.25 -4.26
C ALA A 159 13.66 20.25 -3.56
N CYS A 160 13.04 19.86 -2.45
CA CYS A 160 11.92 20.57 -1.81
C CYS A 160 12.19 21.02 -0.38
N GLY A 161 13.36 20.70 0.17
CA GLY A 161 13.79 21.14 1.50
C GLY A 161 13.34 20.24 2.66
N GLU A 162 13.81 20.61 3.85
CA GLU A 162 13.74 19.76 5.04
C GLU A 162 12.30 19.50 5.52
N GLU A 163 11.42 20.50 5.46
CA GLU A 163 10.03 20.35 5.92
C GLU A 163 9.22 19.42 5.02
N ALA A 164 9.41 19.49 3.69
CA ALA A 164 8.81 18.55 2.76
C ALA A 164 9.34 17.12 2.97
N SER A 165 10.65 16.98 3.26
CA SER A 165 11.27 15.69 3.59
C SER A 165 10.66 15.07 4.84
N LYS A 166 10.48 15.85 5.91
CA LYS A 166 9.83 15.41 7.15
C LYS A 166 8.40 14.96 6.91
N LEU A 167 7.64 15.73 6.12
CA LEU A 167 6.29 15.34 5.72
C LEU A 167 6.30 13.99 5.00
N VAL A 168 7.14 13.79 3.97
CA VAL A 168 7.20 12.53 3.22
C VAL A 168 7.55 11.34 4.13
N LYS A 169 8.50 11.51 5.06
CA LYS A 169 8.78 10.48 6.08
C LYS A 169 7.54 10.17 6.92
N GLN A 170 6.85 11.21 7.38
CA GLN A 170 5.65 11.06 8.20
C GLN A 170 4.53 10.33 7.45
N LEU A 171 4.28 10.68 6.18
CA LEU A 171 3.26 10.02 5.36
C LEU A 171 3.52 8.51 5.26
N TRP A 172 4.75 8.10 4.94
CA TRP A 172 5.11 6.68 4.89
C TRP A 172 4.95 5.96 6.23
N ARG A 173 5.35 6.61 7.33
CA ARG A 173 5.20 6.05 8.69
C ARG A 173 3.72 5.88 9.07
N LEU A 174 2.85 6.81 8.70
CA LEU A 174 1.41 6.69 8.91
C LEU A 174 0.82 5.54 8.10
N LEU A 175 1.19 5.43 6.83
CA LEU A 175 0.77 4.34 5.93
C LEU A 175 1.15 2.96 6.45
N GLY A 176 2.35 2.83 7.04
CA GLY A 176 2.81 1.59 7.65
C GLY A 176 2.17 1.25 9.00
N GLY A 177 1.57 2.23 9.67
CA GLY A 177 0.92 2.05 10.97
C GLY A 177 1.89 1.62 12.08
N SER A 178 1.37 1.39 13.29
CA SER A 178 2.15 0.84 14.39
C SER A 178 2.77 -0.52 14.03
N TYR A 179 2.01 -1.37 13.34
CA TYR A 179 2.45 -2.73 12.99
C TYR A 179 3.79 -2.76 12.26
N LEU A 180 3.93 -2.10 11.10
CA LEU A 180 5.23 -2.11 10.41
C LEU A 180 6.29 -1.33 11.18
N ASN A 181 5.91 -0.22 11.81
CA ASN A 181 6.88 0.62 12.50
C ASN A 181 7.56 -0.14 13.64
N GLU A 182 6.79 -0.90 14.42
CA GLU A 182 7.27 -1.73 15.52
C GLU A 182 7.92 -3.02 15.01
N LEU A 183 7.29 -3.71 14.05
CA LEU A 183 7.83 -4.95 13.46
C LEU A 183 9.22 -4.74 12.88
N CYS A 184 9.42 -3.58 12.25
CA CYS A 184 10.62 -3.26 11.51
C CYS A 184 11.63 -2.44 12.30
N GLU A 185 11.28 -1.83 13.43
CA GLU A 185 12.18 -1.03 14.27
C GLU A 185 13.60 -1.61 14.43
N PRO A 186 13.80 -2.93 14.66
CA PRO A 186 15.13 -3.52 14.78
C PRO A 186 16.01 -3.42 13.52
N TYR A 187 15.44 -3.06 12.37
CA TYR A 187 16.10 -2.97 11.07
C TYR A 187 16.29 -1.51 10.60
N LEU A 188 16.07 -0.52 11.46
CA LEU A 188 16.20 0.91 11.13
C LEU A 188 17.57 1.28 10.55
N ASP A 189 18.63 0.71 11.14
CA ASP A 189 20.03 0.99 10.81
C ASP A 189 20.62 -0.05 9.85
N TYR A 190 19.79 -0.89 9.25
CA TYR A 190 20.26 -1.93 8.33
C TYR A 190 20.78 -1.29 7.04
N ASP A 191 22.00 -1.66 6.63
CA ASP A 191 22.66 -1.03 5.49
C ASP A 191 21.96 -1.39 4.18
N SER A 192 21.71 -0.40 3.31
CA SER A 192 21.03 -0.58 2.03
C SER A 192 21.74 -1.56 1.10
N GLU A 193 23.08 -1.63 1.18
CA GLU A 193 23.87 -2.58 0.38
C GLU A 193 23.52 -4.05 0.71
N SER A 194 22.97 -4.27 1.92
CA SER A 194 22.53 -5.58 2.38
C SER A 194 21.03 -5.86 2.17
N CYS A 195 20.26 -4.87 1.68
CA CYS A 195 18.90 -5.06 1.18
C CYS A 195 18.89 -5.69 -0.23
N THR A 196 19.75 -6.67 -0.52
CA THR A 196 19.78 -7.31 -1.85
C THR A 196 18.73 -8.41 -1.94
N PRO A 197 17.95 -8.46 -3.04
CA PRO A 197 17.19 -9.65 -3.37
C PRO A 197 18.19 -10.79 -3.58
N THR A 198 18.11 -11.88 -2.80
CA THR A 198 18.80 -13.14 -3.12
C THR A 198 18.20 -13.76 -4.38
N SER A 199 18.52 -13.17 -5.52
CA SER A 199 18.39 -13.72 -6.85
C SER A 199 19.19 -12.82 -7.77
N LYS A 200 20.19 -13.40 -8.44
CA LYS A 200 21.08 -12.71 -9.36
C LYS A 200 20.31 -11.77 -10.30
N SER A 201 20.83 -10.56 -10.42
CA SER A 201 20.49 -9.55 -11.41
C SER A 201 19.95 -10.14 -12.73
N MET A 202 18.65 -10.04 -12.94
CA MET A 202 18.12 -9.90 -14.29
C MET A 202 17.83 -8.41 -14.45
N ARG A 203 18.68 -7.71 -15.20
CA ARG A 203 18.35 -6.40 -15.76
C ARG A 203 17.16 -6.62 -16.69
N PHE A 204 15.94 -6.56 -16.15
CA PHE A 204 14.73 -6.60 -16.96
C PHE A 204 14.63 -5.25 -17.66
N ARG A 205 14.58 -5.28 -19.00
CA ARG A 205 14.36 -4.08 -19.81
C ARG A 205 13.08 -3.39 -19.31
N ALA A 206 13.20 -2.10 -19.01
CA ALA A 206 12.07 -1.23 -18.68
C ALA A 206 10.98 -1.40 -19.76
N GLY A 207 9.88 -2.04 -19.36
CA GLY A 207 8.84 -2.49 -20.29
C GLY A 207 7.82 -3.42 -19.64
N ALA A 208 7.38 -3.13 -18.40
CA ALA A 208 6.17 -3.72 -17.81
C ALA A 208 5.70 -2.92 -16.58
N ASN A 209 4.65 -2.12 -16.77
CA ASN A 209 3.70 -1.52 -15.81
C ASN A 209 4.07 -1.51 -14.31
N ILE A 210 4.59 -0.37 -13.85
CA ILE A 210 4.85 0.02 -12.45
C ILE A 210 3.52 0.38 -11.79
N ILE A 211 2.81 -0.60 -11.25
CA ILE A 211 1.50 -0.35 -10.65
C ILE A 211 1.52 -0.38 -9.12
N SER A 212 1.12 0.78 -8.55
CA SER A 212 0.62 1.04 -7.18
C SER A 212 1.66 1.50 -6.16
N VAL A 213 2.11 2.76 -6.29
CA VAL A 213 3.17 3.34 -5.44
C VAL A 213 2.69 3.83 -4.06
N LEU A 214 1.40 3.86 -3.74
CA LEU A 214 0.98 4.25 -2.36
C LEU A 214 0.15 3.25 -1.56
N PHE A 215 -0.41 2.17 -2.13
CA PHE A 215 -1.35 1.32 -1.38
C PHE A 215 -1.18 -0.19 -1.51
N PRO A 216 -0.02 -0.76 -1.14
CA PRO A 216 0.16 -2.18 -1.31
C PRO A 216 -0.18 -2.97 -0.04
N PHE A 217 -0.65 -2.35 1.05
CA PHE A 217 -1.30 -3.11 2.13
C PHE A 217 -2.67 -3.61 1.72
N LEU A 218 -3.50 -2.76 1.13
CA LEU A 218 -4.75 -3.19 0.53
C LEU A 218 -4.48 -4.18 -0.61
N TYR A 219 -3.49 -3.91 -1.46
CA TYR A 219 -3.21 -4.81 -2.60
C TYR A 219 -2.60 -6.14 -2.20
N SER A 220 -1.59 -6.25 -1.33
CA SER A 220 -0.91 -7.55 -1.07
C SER A 220 -1.68 -8.49 -0.17
N ALA A 221 -2.50 -7.95 0.74
CA ALA A 221 -3.41 -8.75 1.53
C ALA A 221 -4.62 -9.13 0.67
N ALA A 222 -5.28 -8.16 0.00
CA ALA A 222 -6.44 -8.47 -0.82
C ALA A 222 -6.09 -9.25 -2.10
N SER A 223 -4.92 -9.06 -2.73
CA SER A 223 -4.56 -9.79 -3.97
C SER A 223 -4.32 -11.28 -3.73
N ARG A 224 -3.87 -11.66 -2.53
CA ARG A 224 -3.74 -13.06 -2.13
C ARG A 224 -5.09 -13.76 -2.04
N TYR A 225 -6.15 -13.02 -1.73
CA TYR A 225 -7.49 -13.57 -1.50
C TYR A 225 -8.49 -13.29 -2.62
N LEU A 226 -8.29 -12.21 -3.39
CA LEU A 226 -9.17 -11.78 -4.48
C LEU A 226 -8.91 -12.49 -5.80
N LYS A 227 -7.88 -13.35 -5.90
CA LYS A 227 -7.44 -14.02 -7.15
C LYS A 227 -7.62 -13.10 -8.36
N PHE A 228 -6.77 -12.09 -8.48
CA PHE A 228 -6.65 -11.33 -9.72
C PHE A 228 -5.97 -12.23 -10.77
N ASP A 229 -6.71 -13.20 -11.30
CA ASP A 229 -6.31 -13.92 -12.50
C ASP A 229 -6.40 -12.93 -13.68
N GLY A 230 -5.26 -12.70 -14.32
CA GLY A 230 -5.05 -12.17 -15.68
C GLY A 230 -6.08 -11.21 -16.27
#